data_AF-A0A2A9PI28-F1
#
_entry.id   AF-A0A2A9PI28-F1
#
_cell.length_a   1.000
_cell.length_b   1.000
_cell.length_c   1.000
_cell.angle_alpha   90.00
_cell.angle_beta   90.00
_cell.angle_gamma   90.00
#
_symmetry.space_group_name_H-M   'P 1'
#
loop_
_entity.id
_entity.type
_entity.pdbx_description
1 polymer ?
#
loop_
_entity_poly.entity_id
_entity_poly.type
_entity_poly.pdbx_seq_one_letter_code
_entity_poly.pdbx_strand_id
1 'polypeptide(L)'
;MLLLKLLAVAPILISASAIPLTESTNATTRDVIMDIGNGPEVKYRKVPATYTAQDIKHADLVGMMQTYVDGETWLTLNGKRLFLMPEDAADPSASSELASNWPVMKAEELREALAKFPPYKDVHAQWMDVATNLTLTKRTHSGCLRQTVGYNEAF
;
A
#
# COMPACT_ATOMS: atom_id res chain seq x y z
N MET A 1 -8.49 80.53 3.83
CA MET A 1 -7.34 80.29 2.91
C MET A 1 -6.85 78.87 3.19
N LEU A 2 -7.26 77.90 2.38
CA LEU A 2 -6.45 77.24 1.32
C LEU A 2 -5.23 76.50 1.93
N LEU A 3 -4.96 75.21 1.72
CA LEU A 3 -5.33 74.32 0.64
C LEU A 3 -5.09 72.85 1.07
N LEU A 4 -6.02 71.98 0.66
CA LEU A 4 -5.88 70.53 0.54
C LEU A 4 -4.62 70.15 -0.26
N LYS A 5 -3.88 69.13 0.20
CA LYS A 5 -3.09 68.27 -0.69
C LYS A 5 -3.41 66.81 -0.40
N LEU A 6 -4.30 66.26 -1.23
CA LEU A 6 -4.47 64.82 -1.41
C LEU A 6 -3.14 64.21 -1.85
N LEU A 7 -2.69 63.16 -1.17
CA LEU A 7 -1.84 62.15 -1.77
C LEU A 7 -2.58 60.82 -1.72
N ALA A 8 -3.27 60.53 -2.83
CA ALA A 8 -3.71 59.18 -3.15
C ALA A 8 -2.48 58.38 -3.56
N VAL A 9 -2.16 57.31 -2.83
CA VAL A 9 -1.22 56.29 -3.28
C VAL A 9 -2.01 55.00 -3.42
N ALA A 10 -2.17 54.60 -4.67
CA ALA A 10 -2.95 53.46 -5.12
C ALA A 10 -2.40 52.14 -4.55
N PRO A 11 -3.26 51.15 -4.26
CA PRO A 11 -2.80 49.80 -3.97
C PRO A 11 -2.22 49.19 -5.26
N ILE A 12 -0.95 48.82 -5.21
CA ILE A 12 -0.29 48.08 -6.29
C ILE A 12 -0.93 46.69 -6.34
N LEU A 13 -1.72 46.47 -7.40
CA LEU A 13 -2.24 45.18 -7.83
C LEU A 13 -1.08 44.19 -7.94
N ILE A 14 -1.12 43.14 -7.12
CA ILE A 14 -0.28 41.95 -7.27
C ILE A 14 -0.73 41.27 -8.56
N SER A 15 0.00 41.47 -9.65
CA SER A 15 -0.14 40.65 -10.85
C SER A 15 0.41 39.26 -10.51
N ALA A 16 -0.46 38.38 -10.04
CA ALA A 16 -0.22 36.95 -10.04
C ALA A 16 -0.16 36.50 -11.50
N SER A 17 1.04 36.51 -12.07
CA SER A 17 1.33 35.73 -13.28
C SER A 17 1.05 34.28 -12.96
N ALA A 18 -0.14 33.81 -13.34
CA ALA A 18 -0.46 32.41 -13.41
C ALA A 18 0.48 31.79 -14.45
N ILE A 19 1.55 31.19 -13.96
CA ILE A 19 2.36 30.27 -14.75
C ILE A 19 1.37 29.21 -15.24
N PRO A 20 1.20 28.99 -16.56
CA PRO A 20 0.41 27.87 -17.01
C PRO A 20 1.06 26.62 -16.43
N LEU A 21 0.32 25.88 -15.59
CA LEU A 21 0.72 24.54 -15.18
C LEU A 21 0.79 23.73 -16.47
N THR A 22 2.01 23.57 -16.98
CA THR A 22 2.31 22.58 -17.98
C THR A 22 2.01 21.24 -17.34
N GLU A 23 0.88 20.66 -17.75
CA GLU A 23 0.48 19.29 -17.51
C GLU A 23 1.62 18.38 -18.01
N SER A 24 2.52 18.03 -17.09
CA SER A 24 3.52 16.99 -17.25
C SER A 24 3.25 15.95 -16.17
N THR A 25 2.83 14.79 -16.62
CA THR A 25 2.52 13.56 -15.90
C THR A 25 3.71 13.00 -15.11
N ASN A 26 4.12 13.69 -14.05
CA ASN A 26 4.98 13.14 -13.01
C ASN A 26 4.13 12.96 -11.76
N ALA A 27 3.50 11.80 -11.61
CA ALA A 27 2.92 11.41 -10.33
C ALA A 27 4.08 11.29 -9.33
N THR A 28 4.26 12.32 -8.49
CA THR A 28 5.23 12.29 -7.39
C THR A 28 5.02 11.02 -6.59
N THR A 29 6.07 10.22 -6.40
CA THR A 29 6.02 9.02 -5.56
C THR A 29 6.51 9.34 -4.15
N ARG A 30 6.11 8.54 -3.15
CA ARG A 30 6.55 8.62 -1.76
C ARG A 30 6.80 7.23 -1.19
N ASP A 31 7.61 7.16 -0.15
CA ASP A 31 7.77 5.94 0.64
C ASP A 31 6.70 5.87 1.73
N VAL A 32 6.30 4.65 2.08
CA VAL A 32 5.36 4.36 3.17
C VAL A 32 6.16 3.80 4.33
N ILE A 33 6.18 4.55 5.43
CA ILE A 33 6.88 4.20 6.66
C ILE A 33 5.88 3.59 7.63
N MET A 34 6.27 2.51 8.29
CA MET A 34 5.51 1.85 9.34
C MET A 34 6.38 1.71 10.59
N ASP A 35 5.79 1.93 11.76
CA ASP A 35 6.45 1.63 13.03
C ASP A 35 6.10 0.18 13.43
N ILE A 36 7.12 -0.66 13.53
CA ILE A 36 6.99 -2.08 13.89
C ILE A 36 7.46 -2.38 15.32
N GLY A 37 7.55 -1.36 16.18
CA GLY A 37 7.97 -1.50 17.58
C GLY A 37 9.48 -1.51 17.80
N ASN A 38 10.27 -1.56 16.71
CA ASN A 38 11.73 -1.39 16.71
C ASN A 38 12.16 -0.06 16.08
N GLY A 39 11.21 0.84 15.81
CA GLY A 39 11.41 2.12 15.12
C GLY A 39 10.73 2.18 13.76
N PRO A 40 10.73 3.37 13.12
CA PRO A 40 10.16 3.56 11.81
C PRO A 40 10.97 2.84 10.73
N GLU A 41 10.32 1.98 9.96
CA GLU A 41 10.91 1.26 8.83
C GLU A 41 10.12 1.53 7.55
N VAL A 42 10.80 1.53 6.40
CA VAL A 42 10.15 1.67 5.10
C VAL A 42 9.44 0.34 4.77
N LYS A 43 8.11 0.35 4.81
CA LYS A 43 7.30 -0.81 4.37
C LYS A 43 7.25 -0.91 2.85
N TYR A 44 7.08 0.23 2.17
CA TYR A 44 7.00 0.30 0.70
C TYR A 44 7.72 1.51 0.15
N ARG A 45 8.31 1.35 -1.04
CA ARG A 45 8.96 2.40 -1.83
C ARG A 45 8.11 2.77 -3.05
N LYS A 46 8.38 3.96 -3.61
CA LYS A 46 7.82 4.43 -4.90
C LYS A 46 6.29 4.40 -4.98
N VAL A 47 5.58 4.61 -3.87
CA VAL A 47 4.11 4.62 -3.85
C VAL A 47 3.59 5.93 -4.46
N PRO A 48 2.75 5.90 -5.51
CA PRO A 48 2.18 7.10 -6.09
C PRO A 48 1.48 7.98 -5.04
N ALA A 49 1.76 9.30 -5.02
CA ALA A 49 1.14 10.23 -4.07
C ALA A 49 -0.38 10.35 -4.24
N THR A 50 -0.91 9.94 -5.40
CA THR A 50 -2.34 9.88 -5.68
C THR A 50 -3.07 8.77 -4.91
N TYR A 51 -2.33 7.81 -4.32
CA TYR A 51 -2.90 6.79 -3.47
C TYR A 51 -3.12 7.30 -2.06
N THR A 52 -4.34 7.13 -1.57
CA THR A 52 -4.70 7.48 -0.20
C THR A 52 -4.17 6.43 0.79
N ALA A 53 -4.08 6.79 2.07
CA ALA A 53 -3.72 5.84 3.11
C ALA A 53 -4.71 4.65 3.18
N GLN A 54 -5.99 4.88 2.87
CA GLN A 54 -7.01 3.83 2.83
C GLN A 54 -6.78 2.87 1.65
N ASP A 55 -6.43 3.41 0.48
CA ASP A 55 -6.09 2.60 -0.71
C ASP A 55 -4.91 1.67 -0.39
N ILE A 56 -3.86 2.21 0.25
CA ILE A 56 -2.66 1.46 0.62
C ILE A 56 -2.99 0.34 1.62
N LYS A 57 -3.75 0.65 2.67
CA LYS A 57 -4.15 -0.34 3.69
C LYS A 57 -4.99 -1.47 3.10
N HIS A 58 -5.92 -1.15 2.20
CA HIS A 58 -6.75 -2.16 1.59
C HIS A 58 -5.95 -3.02 0.60
N ALA A 59 -5.12 -2.41 -0.23
CA ALA A 59 -4.25 -3.11 -1.15
C ALA A 59 -3.25 -4.04 -0.44
N ASP A 60 -2.66 -3.61 0.68
CA ASP A 60 -1.76 -4.43 1.52
C ASP A 60 -2.40 -5.75 1.98
N LEU A 61 -3.72 -5.77 2.20
CA LEU A 61 -4.44 -6.99 2.61
C LEU A 61 -4.84 -7.92 1.46
N VAL A 62 -5.04 -7.39 0.25
CA VAL A 62 -5.63 -8.14 -0.89
C VAL A 62 -4.67 -8.32 -2.06
N GLY A 63 -3.56 -7.59 -2.07
CA GLY A 63 -2.52 -7.67 -3.08
C GLY A 63 -1.65 -8.91 -2.91
N MET A 64 -0.88 -9.20 -3.94
CA MET A 64 0.03 -10.35 -3.98
C MET A 64 1.45 -9.87 -4.26
N MET A 65 2.42 -10.37 -3.50
CA MET A 65 3.82 -10.09 -3.74
C MET A 65 4.32 -10.88 -4.95
N GLN A 66 5.08 -10.21 -5.81
CA GLN A 66 5.71 -10.84 -6.96
C GLN A 66 7.12 -10.28 -7.15
N THR A 67 8.11 -11.15 -7.09
CA THR A 67 9.51 -10.85 -7.43
C THR A 67 9.71 -11.02 -8.93
N TYR A 68 10.34 -10.05 -9.58
CA TYR A 68 10.63 -10.09 -11.02
C TYR A 68 12.07 -10.52 -11.32
N VAL A 69 12.40 -10.80 -12.59
CA VAL A 69 13.75 -11.25 -13.01
C VAL A 69 14.84 -10.23 -12.66
N ASP A 70 14.50 -8.94 -12.63
CA ASP A 70 15.39 -7.85 -12.25
C ASP A 70 15.61 -7.75 -10.73
N GLY A 71 15.00 -8.63 -9.94
CA GLY A 71 15.14 -8.70 -8.50
C GLY A 71 14.22 -7.74 -7.74
N GLU A 72 13.41 -6.93 -8.42
CA GLU A 72 12.42 -6.08 -7.74
C GLU A 72 11.24 -6.93 -7.28
N THR A 73 10.87 -6.83 -6.00
CA THR A 73 9.61 -7.39 -5.48
C THR A 73 8.56 -6.31 -5.38
N TRP A 74 7.41 -6.52 -6.03
CA TRP A 74 6.29 -5.58 -5.98
C TRP A 74 5.06 -6.21 -5.35
N LEU A 75 4.29 -5.41 -4.61
CA LEU A 75 2.88 -5.70 -4.41
C LEU A 75 2.14 -5.48 -5.74
N THR A 76 1.38 -6.47 -6.15
CA THR A 76 0.65 -6.48 -7.41
C THR A 76 -0.83 -6.75 -7.18
N LEU A 77 -1.66 -6.26 -8.11
CA LEU A 77 -3.09 -6.55 -8.16
C LEU A 77 -3.53 -6.49 -9.63
N ASN A 78 -4.35 -7.45 -10.06
CA ASN A 78 -4.92 -7.50 -11.42
C ASN A 78 -3.89 -7.27 -12.54
N GLY A 79 -2.73 -7.91 -12.49
CA GLY A 79 -1.77 -7.79 -13.58
C GLY A 79 -0.94 -6.49 -13.56
N LYS A 80 -0.94 -5.74 -12.45
CA LYS A 80 -0.29 -4.41 -12.38
C LYS A 80 0.46 -4.21 -11.07
N ARG A 81 1.50 -3.38 -11.13
CA ARG A 81 2.33 -3.02 -9.97
C ARG A 81 1.67 -1.93 -9.15
N LEU A 82 1.79 -2.05 -7.83
CA LEU A 82 1.30 -1.06 -6.86
C LEU A 82 2.46 -0.45 -6.08
N PHE A 83 3.14 -1.25 -5.26
CA PHE A 83 4.14 -0.77 -4.31
C PHE A 83 5.42 -1.58 -4.44
N LEU A 84 6.58 -0.94 -4.44
CA LEU A 84 7.87 -1.64 -4.45
C LEU A 84 8.23 -2.03 -3.02
N MET A 85 8.66 -3.27 -2.79
CA MET A 85 9.18 -3.71 -1.51
C MET A 85 10.63 -3.22 -1.31
N PRO A 86 11.10 -3.05 -0.06
CA PRO A 86 12.51 -2.87 0.23
C PRO A 86 13.36 -4.04 -0.29
N GLU A 87 14.63 -3.78 -0.61
CA GLU A 87 15.56 -4.76 -1.19
C GLU A 87 15.73 -6.04 -0.34
N ASP A 88 15.61 -5.93 0.98
CA ASP A 88 15.76 -7.08 1.89
C ASP A 88 14.53 -8.01 1.92
N ALA A 89 13.43 -7.64 1.26
CA ALA A 89 12.18 -8.40 1.22
C ALA A 89 12.08 -9.37 0.03
N ALA A 90 13.22 -9.79 -0.54
CA ALA A 90 13.25 -10.69 -1.68
C ALA A 90 12.63 -12.06 -1.36
N ASP A 91 11.53 -12.41 -2.04
CA ASP A 91 11.04 -13.78 -2.11
C ASP A 91 11.95 -14.56 -3.07
N PRO A 92 12.46 -15.75 -2.68
CA PRO A 92 13.37 -16.54 -3.52
C PRO A 92 12.76 -17.01 -4.85
N SER A 93 11.45 -16.88 -5.06
CA SER A 93 10.77 -17.23 -6.30
C SER A 93 10.68 -16.03 -7.27
N ALA A 94 11.71 -15.85 -8.10
CA ALA A 94 11.67 -14.87 -9.19
C ALA A 94 10.74 -15.32 -10.33
N SER A 95 9.91 -14.40 -10.80
CA SER A 95 9.16 -14.51 -12.06
C SER A 95 10.11 -14.67 -13.25
N SER A 96 9.61 -15.17 -14.38
CA SER A 96 10.32 -15.17 -15.67
C SER A 96 10.18 -13.85 -16.44
N GLU A 97 9.41 -12.88 -15.92
CA GLU A 97 9.15 -11.59 -16.54
C GLU A 97 9.91 -10.43 -15.88
N LEU A 98 10.15 -9.35 -16.64
CA LEU A 98 10.74 -8.11 -16.14
C LEU A 98 9.67 -7.17 -15.56
N ALA A 99 9.99 -6.43 -14.49
CA ALA A 99 9.03 -5.51 -13.86
C ALA A 99 8.63 -4.36 -14.82
N SER A 100 9.52 -3.98 -15.74
CA SER A 100 9.25 -2.96 -16.76
C SER A 100 8.10 -3.32 -17.71
N ASN A 101 7.79 -4.61 -17.87
CA ASN A 101 6.68 -5.06 -18.71
C ASN A 101 5.31 -4.87 -18.04
N TRP A 102 5.29 -4.64 -16.72
CA TRP A 102 4.07 -4.52 -15.94
C TRP A 102 3.82 -3.05 -15.58
N PRO A 103 2.72 -2.44 -16.00
CA PRO A 103 2.47 -1.04 -15.71
C PRO A 103 2.09 -0.83 -14.24
N VAL A 104 2.39 0.37 -13.72
CA VAL A 104 1.90 0.80 -12.41
C VAL A 104 0.41 1.15 -12.54
N MET A 105 -0.41 0.66 -11.61
CA MET A 105 -1.85 0.91 -11.60
C MET A 105 -2.16 2.39 -11.32
N LYS A 106 -3.17 2.96 -11.97
CA LYS A 106 -3.62 4.33 -11.64
C LYS A 106 -4.51 4.33 -10.39
N ALA A 107 -4.68 5.49 -9.76
CA ALA A 107 -5.43 5.59 -8.50
C ALA A 107 -6.91 5.24 -8.67
N GLU A 108 -7.53 5.69 -9.76
CA GLU A 108 -8.92 5.41 -10.10
C GLU A 108 -9.11 3.91 -10.34
N GLU A 109 -8.20 3.32 -11.13
CA GLU A 109 -8.18 1.88 -11.40
C GLU A 109 -7.98 1.05 -10.13
N LEU A 110 -7.11 1.51 -9.21
CA LEU A 110 -6.91 0.86 -7.92
C LEU A 110 -8.20 0.85 -7.11
N ARG A 111 -8.91 1.97 -7.03
CA ARG A 111 -10.18 2.04 -6.29
C ARG A 111 -11.25 1.14 -6.91
N GLU A 112 -11.33 1.08 -8.24
CA GLU A 112 -12.21 0.14 -8.95
C GLU A 112 -11.84 -1.33 -8.69
N ALA A 113 -10.55 -1.65 -8.67
CA ALA A 113 -10.07 -2.99 -8.34
C ALA A 113 -10.40 -3.36 -6.89
N LEU A 114 -10.15 -2.44 -5.94
CA LEU A 114 -10.42 -2.63 -4.51
C LEU A 114 -11.91 -2.75 -4.21
N ALA A 115 -12.79 -2.10 -4.98
CA ALA A 115 -14.24 -2.19 -4.83
C ALA A 115 -14.80 -3.60 -5.15
N LYS A 116 -14.02 -4.47 -5.79
CA LYS A 116 -14.39 -5.88 -6.03
C LYS A 116 -14.17 -6.77 -4.81
N PHE A 117 -13.42 -6.28 -3.82
CA PHE A 117 -13.18 -6.98 -2.56
C PHE A 117 -14.15 -6.47 -1.48
N PRO A 118 -14.38 -7.28 -0.42
CA PRO A 118 -15.11 -6.78 0.74
C PRO A 118 -14.46 -5.50 1.30
N PRO A 119 -15.20 -4.64 2.00
CA PRO A 119 -14.64 -3.46 2.63
C PRO A 119 -13.44 -3.79 3.52
N TYR A 120 -12.43 -2.92 3.54
CA TYR A 120 -11.20 -3.09 4.34
C TYR A 120 -11.47 -3.59 5.77
N LYS A 121 -12.46 -3.01 6.46
CA LYS A 121 -12.81 -3.38 7.85
C LYS A 121 -13.17 -4.87 7.99
N ASP A 122 -13.82 -5.44 6.98
CA ASP A 122 -14.32 -6.81 6.99
C ASP A 122 -13.17 -7.77 6.63
N VAL A 123 -12.35 -7.42 5.64
CA VAL A 123 -11.12 -8.15 5.30
C VAL A 123 -10.15 -8.18 6.48
N HIS A 124 -9.92 -7.02 7.11
CA HIS A 124 -9.05 -6.90 8.28
C HIS A 124 -9.56 -7.72 9.47
N ALA A 125 -10.87 -7.70 9.74
CA ALA A 125 -11.47 -8.51 10.79
C ALA A 125 -11.26 -10.01 10.54
N GLN A 126 -11.42 -10.48 9.31
CA GLN A 126 -11.15 -11.88 8.93
C GLN A 126 -9.68 -12.25 9.16
N TRP A 127 -8.74 -11.41 8.74
CA TRP A 127 -7.31 -11.62 8.98
C TRP A 127 -6.97 -11.71 10.47
N MET A 128 -7.54 -10.83 11.30
CA MET A 128 -7.33 -10.85 12.75
C MET A 128 -7.94 -12.08 13.43
N ASP A 129 -9.07 -12.57 12.94
CA ASP A 129 -9.69 -13.80 13.43
C ASP A 129 -8.82 -15.02 13.11
N VAL A 130 -8.33 -15.13 11.87
CA VAL A 130 -7.38 -16.19 11.46
C VAL A 130 -6.10 -16.15 12.29
N ALA A 131 -5.52 -14.96 12.50
CA ALA A 131 -4.31 -14.81 13.32
C ALA A 131 -4.54 -15.22 14.79
N THR A 132 -5.68 -14.85 15.35
CA THR A 132 -6.10 -15.26 16.70
C THR A 132 -6.26 -16.77 16.79
N ASN A 133 -6.96 -17.38 15.82
CA ASN A 133 -7.21 -18.81 15.77
C ASN A 133 -5.90 -19.61 15.62
N LEU A 134 -4.98 -19.19 14.76
CA LEU A 134 -3.64 -19.81 14.65
C LEU A 134 -2.85 -19.72 15.96
N THR A 135 -2.96 -18.60 16.68
CA THR A 135 -2.33 -18.42 17.98
C THR A 135 -2.92 -19.34 19.05
N LEU A 136 -4.25 -19.51 19.05
CA LEU A 136 -4.94 -20.46 19.92
C LEU A 136 -4.54 -21.91 19.61
N THR A 137 -4.54 -22.31 18.33
CA THR A 137 -4.12 -23.65 17.90
C THR A 137 -2.67 -23.96 18.31
N LYS A 138 -1.76 -22.98 18.16
CA LYS A 138 -0.36 -23.12 18.57
C LYS A 138 -0.20 -23.29 20.09
N ARG A 139 -1.02 -22.60 20.90
CA ARG A 139 -1.02 -22.75 22.36
C ARG A 139 -1.67 -24.06 22.82
N THR A 140 -2.69 -24.56 22.13
CA THR A 140 -3.31 -25.86 22.44
C THR A 140 -2.41 -27.05 22.08
N HIS A 141 -1.52 -26.92 21.09
CA HIS A 141 -0.62 -28.01 20.69
C HIS A 141 0.52 -28.28 21.69
N SER A 142 0.84 -27.33 22.57
CA SER A 142 1.82 -27.54 23.66
C SER A 142 1.22 -28.21 24.90
N GLY A 143 -0.10 -28.47 24.92
CA GLY A 143 -0.83 -28.98 26.09
C GLY A 143 -1.63 -30.27 25.86
N CYS A 144 -1.65 -30.86 24.66
CA CYS A 144 -2.39 -32.10 24.40
C CYS A 144 -1.49 -33.33 24.50
N LEU A 145 -1.64 -34.03 25.63
CA LEU A 145 -1.23 -35.41 25.85
C LEU A 145 -1.59 -36.31 24.64
N ARG A 146 -0.66 -37.20 24.29
CA ARG A 146 -0.86 -38.36 23.40
C ARG A 146 -2.17 -39.07 23.75
N GLN A 147 -3.20 -38.93 22.93
CA GLN A 147 -4.27 -39.92 22.83
C GLN A 147 -3.95 -40.83 21.64
N THR A 148 -3.37 -41.99 21.95
CA THR A 148 -3.36 -43.13 21.04
C THR A 148 -4.78 -43.66 20.88
N VAL A 149 -5.40 -43.43 19.73
CA VAL A 149 -6.62 -44.11 19.32
C VAL A 149 -6.19 -45.36 18.54
N GLY A 150 -6.32 -46.54 19.16
CA GLY A 150 -6.19 -47.81 18.46
C GLY A 150 -7.51 -48.17 17.79
N TYR A 151 -7.45 -48.48 16.49
CA TYR A 151 -8.56 -49.01 15.71
C TYR A 151 -8.83 -50.47 16.12
N ASN A 152 -10.08 -50.79 16.49
CA ASN A 152 -10.59 -52.16 16.50
C ASN A 152 -10.96 -52.54 15.08
N GLU A 153 -10.21 -53.44 14.46
CA GLU A 153 -10.63 -54.12 13.23
C GLU A 153 -11.52 -55.29 13.61
N ALA A 154 -12.80 -55.22 13.23
CA ALA A 154 -13.70 -56.36 13.22
C ALA A 154 -13.59 -57.04 11.85
N PHE A 155 -13.15 -58.29 11.85
CA PHE A 155 -13.47 -59.31 10.84
C PHE A 155 -13.66 -60.65 11.54
#